data_AF-A0A932JUY7-F1
#
_entry.id   AF-A0A932JUY7-F1
#
_cell.length_a   1.000
_cell.length_b   1.000
_cell.length_c   1.000
_cell.angle_alpha   90.00
_cell.angle_beta   90.00
_cell.angle_gamma   90.00
#
_symmetry.space_group_name_H-M   'P 1'
#
loop_
_entity.id
_entity.type
_entity.pdbx_description
1 polymer ?
#
loop_
_entity_poly.entity_id
_entity_poly.type
_entity_poly.pdbx_seq_one_letter_code
_entity_poly.pdbx_strand_id
1 'polypeptide(L)'
;MSRRRRRAGILLAALMGGLVLGGRWVLSLTPSAADKKASASWAKAAAALAAGENTLAAEELDECLRRRPERQDCSVARSLLRREENLLIELAASRRVHAATLATITAPADRSAPGVPLDDDQAKRVAIMHWNKGIIAFQKGDPVKARDEWSLCRVSDPKNEDCLTGLSRIDNSYGERP
;
A
#
# COMPACT_ATOMS: atom_id res chain seq x y z
N MET A 1 24.57 35.94 3.49
CA MET A 1 25.27 36.56 2.35
C MET A 1 25.99 35.48 1.54
N SER A 2 25.49 35.11 0.36
CA SER A 2 26.33 34.85 -0.81
C SER A 2 25.44 34.62 -2.03
N ARG A 3 25.56 35.55 -2.98
CA ARG A 3 24.92 35.57 -4.30
C ARG A 3 25.77 34.74 -5.28
N ARG A 4 25.16 34.44 -6.43
CA ARG A 4 25.73 33.93 -7.71
C ARG A 4 25.70 32.39 -7.78
N ARG A 5 25.26 31.73 -8.86
CA ARG A 5 25.46 31.99 -10.30
C ARG A 5 24.31 31.36 -11.12
N ARG A 6 23.72 32.13 -12.05
CA ARG A 6 23.74 31.96 -13.53
C ARG A 6 22.83 30.81 -14.02
N ARG A 7 21.62 31.12 -14.51
CA ARG A 7 21.33 31.46 -15.93
C ARG A 7 21.96 30.45 -16.90
N ALA A 8 21.16 29.45 -17.29
CA ALA A 8 21.25 28.80 -18.59
C ALA A 8 19.86 28.90 -19.22
N GLY A 9 19.65 30.00 -19.95
CA GLY A 9 18.61 30.06 -20.95
C GLY A 9 19.15 29.36 -22.18
N ILE A 10 18.42 28.35 -22.67
CA ILE A 10 18.56 27.88 -24.04
C ILE A 10 17.19 28.05 -24.69
N LEU A 11 17.21 28.89 -25.71
CA LEU A 11 16.14 29.15 -26.65
C LEU A 11 15.69 27.85 -27.31
N LEU A 12 14.39 27.58 -27.25
CA LEU A 12 13.69 26.79 -28.24
C LEU A 12 12.54 27.66 -28.76
N ALA A 13 12.95 28.61 -29.61
CA ALA A 13 12.06 29.31 -30.53
C ALA A 13 12.24 28.68 -31.92
N ALA A 14 11.15 28.73 -32.70
CA ALA A 14 11.03 28.32 -34.10
C ALA A 14 10.67 26.85 -34.34
N LEU A 15 9.37 26.57 -34.34
CA LEU A 15 8.65 25.81 -35.38
C LEU A 15 7.15 26.15 -35.28
N MET A 16 6.84 27.42 -35.55
CA MET A 16 5.48 27.91 -35.80
C MET A 16 5.46 28.43 -37.23
N GLY A 17 5.09 27.57 -38.16
CA GLY A 17 5.01 27.89 -39.59
C GLY A 17 4.30 26.77 -40.34
N GLY A 18 2.97 26.84 -40.42
CA GLY A 18 2.18 25.92 -41.24
C GLY A 18 0.67 26.07 -41.08
N LEU A 19 0.03 26.64 -42.11
CA LEU A 19 -1.40 26.68 -42.42
C LEU A 19 -2.32 27.59 -41.57
N VAL A 20 -2.35 28.87 -41.97
CA VAL A 20 -3.52 29.74 -41.84
C VAL A 20 -4.22 29.77 -43.18
N LEU A 21 -5.18 28.88 -43.41
CA LEU A 21 -6.21 29.03 -44.45
C LEU A 21 -7.48 28.28 -44.01
N GLY A 22 -8.53 29.04 -43.65
CA GLY A 22 -9.92 28.56 -43.66
C GLY A 22 -10.63 28.46 -42.30
N GLY A 23 -11.55 29.40 -42.04
CA GLY A 23 -12.73 29.11 -41.20
C GLY A 23 -12.56 29.18 -39.69
N ARG A 24 -12.11 30.33 -39.17
CA ARG A 24 -12.04 30.64 -37.74
C ARG A 24 -13.46 30.85 -37.15
N TRP A 25 -14.21 29.76 -36.99
CA TRP A 25 -15.32 29.69 -36.05
C TRP A 25 -14.73 29.62 -34.64
N VAL A 26 -14.37 30.77 -34.08
CA VAL A 26 -14.21 30.89 -32.61
C VAL A 26 -15.62 30.82 -32.06
N LEU A 27 -16.14 29.59 -31.91
CA LEU A 27 -17.27 29.35 -31.03
C LEU A 27 -16.78 29.76 -29.65
N SER A 28 -17.20 30.94 -29.22
CA SER A 28 -17.03 31.44 -27.86
C SER A 28 -17.73 30.45 -26.94
N LEU A 29 -16.99 29.42 -26.50
CA LEU A 29 -17.45 28.46 -25.52
C LEU A 29 -17.50 29.17 -24.17
N THR A 30 -18.55 29.97 -23.98
CA THR A 30 -18.85 30.50 -22.67
C THR A 30 -19.12 29.31 -21.75
N PRO A 31 -18.39 29.18 -20.63
CA PRO A 31 -18.58 28.05 -19.73
C PRO A 31 -20.03 28.04 -19.23
N SER A 32 -20.61 26.85 -19.21
CA SER A 32 -21.99 26.67 -18.75
C SER A 32 -22.12 27.09 -17.28
N ALA A 33 -23.35 27.37 -16.81
CA ALA A 33 -23.58 27.64 -15.40
C ALA A 33 -23.11 26.47 -14.50
N ALA A 34 -23.19 25.22 -15.00
CA ALA A 34 -22.66 24.05 -14.31
C ALA A 34 -21.14 24.08 -14.19
N ASP A 35 -20.42 24.52 -15.23
CA ASP A 35 -18.96 24.68 -15.20
C ASP A 35 -18.51 25.71 -14.18
N LYS A 36 -19.21 26.84 -14.11
CA LYS A 36 -18.90 27.90 -13.13
C LYS A 36 -19.05 27.39 -11.69
N LYS A 37 -20.14 26.66 -11.41
CA LYS A 37 -20.39 26.10 -10.06
C LYS A 37 -19.42 24.97 -9.71
N ALA A 38 -19.09 24.10 -10.66
CA ALA A 38 -18.08 23.05 -10.45
C ALA A 38 -16.70 23.66 -10.17
N SER A 39 -16.30 24.70 -10.91
CA SER A 39 -15.03 25.40 -10.68
C SER A 39 -14.98 26.12 -9.34
N ALA A 40 -16.11 26.66 -8.87
CA ALA A 40 -16.20 27.24 -7.53
C ALA A 40 -16.02 26.18 -6.43
N SER A 41 -16.64 25.00 -6.59
CA SER A 41 -16.51 23.89 -5.63
C SER A 41 -15.07 23.36 -5.61
N TRP A 42 -14.44 23.24 -6.79
CA TRP A 42 -13.01 22.91 -6.90
C TRP A 42 -12.11 23.93 -6.17
N ALA A 43 -12.35 25.23 -6.35
CA ALA A 43 -11.56 26.27 -5.70
C ALA A 43 -11.65 26.20 -4.16
N LYS A 44 -12.83 25.91 -3.63
CA LYS A 44 -13.02 25.71 -2.19
C LYS A 44 -12.35 24.44 -1.68
N ALA A 45 -12.45 23.33 -2.41
CA ALA A 45 -11.75 22.10 -2.07
C ALA A 45 -10.23 22.32 -2.00
N ALA A 46 -9.67 23.04 -2.98
CA ALA A 46 -8.25 23.39 -2.98
C ALA A 46 -7.86 24.27 -1.79
N ALA A 47 -8.71 25.22 -1.40
CA ALA A 47 -8.49 26.05 -0.21
C ALA A 47 -8.55 25.22 1.09
N ALA A 48 -9.51 24.30 1.21
CA ALA A 48 -9.63 23.40 2.35
C ALA A 48 -8.41 22.46 2.48
N LEU A 49 -7.94 21.90 1.36
CA LEU A 49 -6.71 21.09 1.33
C LEU A 49 -5.49 21.91 1.76
N ALA A 50 -5.38 23.16 1.32
CA ALA A 50 -4.30 24.06 1.74
C ALA A 50 -4.36 24.40 3.24
N ALA A 51 -5.55 24.38 3.84
CA ALA A 51 -5.76 24.57 5.27
C ALA A 51 -5.60 23.27 6.10
N GLY A 52 -5.43 22.10 5.45
CA GLY A 52 -5.41 20.80 6.12
C GLY A 52 -6.79 20.29 6.56
N GLU A 53 -7.87 20.89 6.06
CA GLU A 53 -9.25 20.56 6.40
C GLU A 53 -9.77 19.44 5.47
N ASN A 54 -9.26 18.22 5.66
CA ASN A 54 -9.54 17.08 4.78
C ASN A 54 -11.04 16.73 4.67
N THR A 55 -11.81 16.89 5.74
CA THR A 55 -13.27 16.63 5.72
C THR A 55 -14.01 17.62 4.83
N LEU A 56 -13.71 18.91 4.97
CA LEU A 56 -14.31 19.97 4.15
C LEU A 56 -13.88 19.83 2.68
N ALA A 57 -12.62 19.50 2.44
CA ALA A 57 -12.11 19.22 1.10
C ALA A 57 -12.88 18.07 0.43
N ALA A 58 -13.17 16.98 1.16
CA ALA A 58 -13.94 15.86 0.64
C ALA A 58 -15.36 16.28 0.24
N GLU A 59 -16.05 17.06 1.08
CA GLU A 59 -17.41 17.54 0.81
C GLU A 59 -17.48 18.41 -0.45
N GLU A 60 -16.53 19.33 -0.62
CA GLU A 60 -16.49 20.23 -1.79
C GLU A 60 -16.07 19.48 -3.07
N LEU A 61 -15.24 18.43 -2.97
CA LEU A 61 -14.93 17.53 -4.09
C LEU A 61 -16.14 16.69 -4.50
N ASP A 62 -16.91 16.17 -3.55
CA ASP A 62 -18.13 15.41 -3.82
C ASP A 62 -19.20 16.32 -4.46
N GLU A 63 -19.32 17.59 -4.04
CA GLU A 63 -20.18 18.58 -4.69
C GLU A 63 -19.69 18.92 -6.11
N CYS A 64 -18.38 19.01 -6.34
CA CYS A 64 -17.83 19.17 -7.69
C CYS A 64 -18.25 18.01 -8.61
N LEU A 65 -18.07 16.77 -8.16
CA LEU A 65 -18.42 15.56 -8.91
C LEU A 65 -19.93 15.44 -9.16
N ARG A 66 -20.77 15.85 -8.19
CA ARG A 66 -22.23 15.91 -8.37
C ARG A 66 -22.64 16.85 -9.49
N ARG A 67 -21.92 17.97 -9.67
CA ARG A 67 -22.19 18.94 -10.73
C ARG A 67 -21.60 18.55 -12.08
N ARG A 68 -20.44 17.90 -12.09
CA ARG A 68 -19.72 17.44 -13.30
C ARG A 68 -19.05 16.08 -13.03
N PRO A 69 -19.75 14.96 -13.25
CA PRO A 69 -19.20 13.63 -12.99
C PRO A 69 -17.97 13.28 -13.83
N GLU A 70 -17.86 13.86 -15.04
CA GLU A 70 -16.75 13.61 -15.96
C GLU A 70 -15.50 14.46 -15.69
N ARG A 71 -15.53 15.33 -14.66
CA ARG A 71 -14.41 16.24 -14.37
C ARG A 71 -13.26 15.48 -13.70
N GLN A 72 -12.17 15.28 -14.46
CA GLN A 72 -11.03 14.46 -14.03
C GLN A 72 -10.28 15.04 -12.82
N ASP A 73 -10.20 16.36 -12.68
CA ASP A 73 -9.52 17.00 -11.54
C ASP A 73 -10.20 16.67 -10.20
N CYS A 74 -11.53 16.77 -10.13
CA CYS A 74 -12.30 16.45 -8.94
C CYS A 74 -12.25 14.95 -8.60
N SER A 75 -12.27 14.06 -9.60
CA SER A 75 -12.17 12.61 -9.35
C SER A 75 -10.78 12.19 -8.90
N VAL A 76 -9.73 12.73 -9.51
CA VAL A 76 -8.34 12.47 -9.12
C VAL A 76 -8.09 12.98 -7.70
N ALA A 77 -8.43 14.22 -7.39
CA ALA A 77 -8.24 14.77 -6.04
C ALA A 77 -9.00 13.96 -4.98
N ARG A 78 -10.25 13.54 -5.28
CA ARG A 78 -11.04 12.72 -4.35
C ARG A 78 -10.41 11.35 -4.10
N SER A 79 -9.85 10.73 -5.15
CA SER A 79 -9.17 9.44 -5.05
C SER A 79 -7.88 9.53 -4.23
N LEU A 80 -7.12 10.63 -4.36
CA LEU A 80 -5.91 10.88 -3.58
C LEU A 80 -6.24 11.08 -2.11
N LEU A 81 -7.26 11.89 -1.80
CA LEU A 81 -7.72 12.11 -0.43
C LEU A 81 -8.18 10.81 0.23
N ARG A 82 -8.96 9.98 -0.48
CA ARG A 82 -9.38 8.66 0.00
C ARG A 82 -8.19 7.73 0.26
N ARG A 83 -7.16 7.77 -0.59
CA ARG A 83 -5.94 6.96 -0.39
C ARG A 83 -5.20 7.39 0.88
N GLU A 84 -5.09 8.68 1.13
CA GLU A 84 -4.49 9.20 2.36
C GLU A 84 -5.28 8.78 3.61
N GLU A 85 -6.61 8.91 3.58
CA GLU A 85 -7.50 8.41 4.66
C GLU A 85 -7.26 6.91 4.94
N ASN A 86 -7.22 6.09 3.89
CA ASN A 86 -6.97 4.66 4.01
C ASN A 86 -5.59 4.35 4.61
N LEU A 87 -4.54 5.08 4.22
CA LEU A 87 -3.20 4.92 4.77
C LEU A 87 -3.17 5.25 6.27
N LEU A 88 -3.88 6.30 6.70
CA LEU A 88 -3.98 6.65 8.12
C LEU A 88 -4.70 5.56 8.93
N ILE A 89 -5.78 4.98 8.37
CA ILE A 89 -6.49 3.87 8.99
C ILE A 89 -5.58 2.62 9.10
N GLU A 90 -4.86 2.28 8.04
CA GLU A 90 -3.95 1.14 8.01
C GLU A 90 -2.79 1.31 9.00
N LEU A 91 -2.20 2.52 9.09
CA LEU A 91 -1.18 2.84 10.08
C LEU A 91 -1.72 2.73 11.52
N ALA A 92 -2.93 3.20 11.77
CA ALA A 92 -3.57 3.07 13.08
C ALA A 92 -3.82 1.60 13.45
N ALA A 93 -4.26 0.78 12.48
CA ALA A 93 -4.44 -0.66 12.67
C ALA A 93 -3.10 -1.37 12.92
N SER A 94 -2.08 -1.08 12.12
CA SER A 94 -0.73 -1.62 12.28
C SER A 94 -0.14 -1.30 13.66
N ARG A 95 -0.30 -0.07 14.14
CA ARG A 95 0.12 0.32 15.50
C ARG A 95 -0.56 -0.51 16.59
N ARG A 96 -1.84 -0.83 16.45
CA ARG A 96 -2.57 -1.69 17.42
C ARG A 96 -2.02 -3.11 17.42
N VAL A 97 -1.76 -3.68 16.24
CA VAL A 97 -1.17 -5.02 16.12
C VAL A 97 0.24 -5.05 16.71
N HIS A 98 1.06 -4.05 16.43
CA HIS A 98 2.40 -3.93 17.01
C HIS A 98 2.36 -3.77 18.53
N ALA A 99 1.46 -2.92 19.07
CA ALA A 99 1.31 -2.76 20.51
C ALA A 99 0.87 -4.08 21.19
N ALA A 100 -0.08 -4.81 20.60
CA ALA A 100 -0.51 -6.12 21.10
C ALA A 100 0.63 -7.14 21.04
N THR A 101 1.42 -7.15 19.95
CA THR A 101 2.57 -8.05 19.79
C THR A 101 3.64 -7.79 20.85
N LEU A 102 3.95 -6.50 21.09
CA LEU A 102 4.90 -6.12 22.13
C LEU A 102 4.41 -6.53 23.52
N ALA A 103 3.13 -6.30 23.83
CA ALA A 103 2.53 -6.72 25.10
C ALA A 103 2.65 -8.24 25.34
N THR A 104 2.46 -9.06 24.30
CA THR A 104 2.64 -10.52 24.38
C THR A 104 4.09 -10.92 24.63
N ILE A 105 5.07 -10.22 24.03
CA ILE A 105 6.51 -10.52 24.19
C ILE A 105 7.01 -10.08 25.57
N THR A 106 6.51 -8.97 26.11
CA THR A 106 6.91 -8.43 27.42
C THR A 106 6.11 -8.99 28.59
N ALA A 107 5.09 -9.81 28.34
CA ALA A 107 4.41 -10.55 29.40
C ALA A 107 5.43 -11.48 30.07
N PRO A 108 5.49 -11.52 31.41
CA PRO A 108 6.39 -12.45 32.09
C PRO A 108 6.01 -13.85 31.66
N ALA A 109 6.95 -14.51 30.97
CA ALA A 109 6.86 -15.92 30.64
C ALA A 109 6.88 -16.68 31.97
N ASP A 110 5.70 -16.98 32.50
CA ASP A 110 5.58 -18.00 33.52
C ASP A 110 6.12 -19.29 32.89
N ARG A 111 7.20 -19.81 33.48
CA ARG A 111 8.02 -20.87 32.92
C ARG A 111 7.14 -22.09 32.70
N SER A 112 6.79 -22.36 31.44
CA SER A 112 6.16 -23.61 31.07
C SER A 112 7.14 -24.75 31.39
N ALA A 113 6.71 -25.61 32.30
CA ALA A 113 7.32 -26.89 32.57
C ALA A 113 7.39 -27.73 31.28
N PRO A 114 8.44 -28.53 31.07
CA PRO A 114 8.48 -29.47 29.96
C PRO A 114 7.50 -30.62 30.21
N GLY A 115 6.68 -30.95 29.21
CA GLY A 115 6.18 -32.33 29.07
C GLY A 115 4.69 -32.60 29.12
N VAL A 116 3.79 -31.61 28.97
CA VAL A 116 2.38 -31.95 28.66
C VAL A 116 2.28 -32.24 27.16
N PRO A 117 1.88 -33.46 26.74
CA PRO A 117 1.62 -33.75 25.33
C PRO A 117 0.57 -32.77 24.81
N LEU A 118 0.87 -32.09 23.71
CA LEU A 118 -0.12 -31.26 23.02
C LEU A 118 -1.27 -32.17 22.55
N ASP A 119 -2.51 -31.71 22.69
CA ASP A 119 -3.63 -32.38 22.01
C ASP A 119 -3.44 -32.31 20.48
N ASP A 120 -4.03 -33.27 19.77
CA ASP A 120 -3.88 -33.39 18.31
C ASP A 120 -4.25 -32.11 17.55
N ASP A 121 -5.20 -31.32 18.04
CA ASP A 121 -5.62 -30.09 17.36
C ASP A 121 -4.68 -28.92 17.66
N GLN A 122 -4.10 -28.88 18.86
CA GLN A 122 -3.05 -27.95 19.21
C GLN A 122 -1.76 -28.24 18.44
N ALA A 123 -1.39 -29.51 18.30
CA ALA A 123 -0.28 -29.98 17.48
C ALA A 123 -0.43 -29.51 16.01
N LYS A 124 -1.62 -29.69 15.40
CA LYS A 124 -1.92 -29.19 14.05
C LYS A 124 -1.80 -27.67 13.95
N ARG A 125 -2.35 -26.91 14.90
CA ARG A 125 -2.26 -25.43 14.90
C ARG A 125 -0.81 -24.95 14.94
N VAL A 126 0.00 -25.57 15.79
CA VAL A 126 1.43 -25.27 15.90
C VAL A 126 2.17 -25.63 14.61
N ALA A 127 1.87 -26.78 14.01
CA ALA A 127 2.43 -27.19 12.72
C ALA A 127 2.09 -26.19 11.60
N ILE A 128 0.83 -25.76 11.49
CA ILE A 128 0.38 -24.77 10.48
C ILE A 128 1.11 -23.43 10.67
N MET A 129 1.32 -22.99 11.92
CA MET A 129 2.07 -21.77 12.19
C MET A 129 3.52 -21.89 11.67
N HIS A 130 4.21 -22.99 11.98
CA HIS A 130 5.59 -23.21 11.51
C HIS A 130 5.67 -23.39 9.99
N TRP A 131 4.68 -24.06 9.38
CA TRP A 131 4.53 -24.14 7.93
C TRP A 131 4.51 -22.77 7.26
N ASN A 132 3.65 -21.88 7.73
CA ASN A 132 3.50 -20.52 7.21
C ASN A 132 4.79 -19.68 7.38
N LYS A 133 5.46 -19.79 8.53
CA LYS A 133 6.75 -19.13 8.77
C LYS A 133 7.82 -19.62 7.81
N GLY A 134 7.86 -20.93 7.55
CA GLY A 134 8.79 -21.53 6.59
C GLY A 134 8.53 -21.05 5.16
N ILE A 135 7.27 -20.94 4.71
CA ILE A 135 6.92 -20.35 3.40
C ILE A 135 7.47 -18.91 3.29
N ILE A 136 7.25 -18.08 4.30
CA ILE A 136 7.71 -16.69 4.31
C ILE A 136 9.25 -16.62 4.23
N ALA A 137 9.95 -17.45 5.01
CA ALA A 137 11.41 -17.51 4.97
C ALA A 137 11.93 -17.97 3.59
N PHE A 138 11.31 -18.98 3.00
CA PHE A 138 11.66 -19.49 1.68
C PHE A 138 11.44 -18.44 0.58
N GLN A 139 10.31 -17.72 0.62
CA GLN A 139 10.03 -16.62 -0.32
C GLN A 139 11.02 -15.46 -0.22
N LYS A 140 11.60 -15.25 0.98
CA LYS A 140 12.65 -14.25 1.21
C LYS A 140 14.05 -14.72 0.80
N GLY A 141 14.20 -15.96 0.31
CA GLY A 141 15.48 -16.53 -0.06
C GLY A 141 16.34 -16.96 1.12
N ASP A 142 15.73 -17.27 2.27
CA ASP A 142 16.41 -17.79 3.47
C ASP A 142 16.08 -19.29 3.65
N PRO A 143 16.79 -20.19 2.94
CA PRO A 143 16.49 -21.62 2.98
C PRO A 143 16.90 -22.28 4.30
N VAL A 144 17.86 -21.72 5.03
CA VAL A 144 18.29 -22.24 6.35
C VAL A 144 17.14 -22.08 7.34
N LYS A 145 16.60 -20.87 7.45
CA LYS A 145 15.47 -20.60 8.34
C LYS A 145 14.20 -21.34 7.91
N ALA A 146 13.96 -21.45 6.60
CA ALA A 146 12.82 -22.22 6.10
C ALA A 146 12.93 -23.72 6.48
N ARG A 147 14.13 -24.31 6.41
CA ARG A 147 14.39 -25.69 6.85
C ARG A 147 14.14 -25.86 8.36
N ASP A 148 14.58 -24.91 9.18
CA ASP A 148 14.36 -24.96 10.63
C ASP A 148 12.86 -24.93 10.97
N GLU A 149 12.11 -23.99 10.39
CA GLU A 149 10.67 -23.86 10.62
C GLU A 149 9.90 -25.10 10.12
N TRP A 150 10.22 -25.62 8.93
CA TRP A 150 9.57 -26.85 8.44
C TRP A 150 9.98 -28.12 9.21
N SER A 151 11.15 -28.13 9.85
CA SER A 151 11.52 -29.21 10.78
C SER A 151 10.66 -29.16 12.05
N LEU A 152 10.40 -27.96 12.60
CA LEU A 152 9.50 -27.77 13.74
C LEU A 152 8.04 -28.11 13.40
N CYS A 153 7.60 -27.78 12.18
CA CYS A 153 6.31 -28.20 11.62
C CYS A 153 6.14 -29.72 11.71
N ARG A 154 7.15 -30.48 11.23
CA ARG A 154 7.14 -31.95 11.23
C ARG A 154 7.20 -32.56 12.62
N VAL A 155 7.97 -31.97 13.54
CA VAL A 155 8.02 -32.42 14.94
C VAL A 155 6.66 -32.22 15.62
N SER A 156 5.95 -31.15 15.27
CA SER A 156 4.65 -30.81 15.85
C SER A 156 3.53 -31.71 15.32
N ASP A 157 3.47 -31.94 14.02
CA ASP A 157 2.51 -32.87 13.39
C ASP A 157 3.23 -33.79 12.38
N PRO A 158 3.67 -34.98 12.81
CA PRO A 158 4.37 -35.93 11.94
C PRO A 158 3.52 -36.48 10.79
N LYS A 159 2.19 -36.34 10.85
CA LYS A 159 1.27 -36.79 9.80
C LYS A 159 1.05 -35.74 8.71
N ASN A 160 1.56 -34.51 8.91
CA ASN A 160 1.42 -33.43 7.95
C ASN A 160 2.43 -33.58 6.79
N GLU A 161 1.93 -33.97 5.62
CA GLU A 161 2.72 -34.14 4.41
C GLU A 161 3.24 -32.83 3.81
N ASP A 162 2.64 -31.68 4.15
CA ASP A 162 3.09 -30.37 3.67
C ASP A 162 4.47 -30.04 4.23
N CYS A 163 4.70 -30.29 5.54
CA CYS A 163 6.00 -30.05 6.17
C CYS A 163 7.12 -30.84 5.46
N LEU A 164 6.85 -32.10 5.08
CA LEU A 164 7.78 -32.95 4.33
C LEU A 164 8.02 -32.44 2.91
N THR A 165 6.97 -32.01 2.24
CA THR A 165 7.04 -31.43 0.89
C THR A 165 7.90 -30.17 0.87
N GLY A 166 7.76 -29.31 1.87
CA GLY A 166 8.61 -28.13 2.06
C GLY A 166 10.09 -28.53 2.20
N LEU A 167 10.41 -29.44 3.13
CA LEU A 167 11.79 -29.90 3.33
C LEU A 167 12.40 -30.47 2.05
N SER A 168 11.67 -31.34 1.34
CA SER A 168 12.07 -31.89 0.05
C SER A 168 12.32 -30.79 -1.00
N ARG A 169 11.50 -29.73 -1.01
CA ARG A 169 11.70 -28.60 -1.93
C ARG A 169 13.00 -27.85 -1.66
N ILE A 170 13.37 -27.63 -0.39
CA ILE A 170 14.66 -27.02 -0.05
C ILE A 170 15.79 -27.94 -0.48
N ASP A 171 15.72 -29.23 -0.18
CA ASP A 171 16.79 -30.18 -0.51
C ASP A 171 17.00 -30.30 -2.02
N ASN A 172 15.93 -30.24 -2.82
CA ASN A 172 16.05 -30.23 -4.28
C ASN A 172 16.59 -28.90 -4.85
N SER A 173 16.33 -27.78 -4.18
CA SER A 173 16.71 -26.45 -4.67
C SER A 173 18.10 -26.00 -4.19
N TYR A 174 18.51 -26.46 -3.00
CA TYR A 174 19.70 -26.00 -2.27
C TYR A 174 20.54 -27.15 -1.71
N GLY A 175 20.11 -28.40 -1.84
CA GLY A 175 20.94 -29.54 -1.48
C GLY A 175 22.15 -29.58 -2.40
N GLU A 176 23.34 -29.59 -1.80
CA GLU A 176 24.56 -29.90 -2.51
C GLU A 176 24.38 -31.28 -3.15
N ARG A 177 24.27 -31.31 -4.48
CA ARG A 177 24.45 -32.56 -5.22
C ARG A 177 25.87 -33.05 -4.89
N PRO A 178 26.04 -34.28 -4.41
CA PRO A 178 27.36 -34.89 -4.36
C PRO A 178 27.97 -34.98 -5.77
#